data_AF-A0A9E0XLI6-F1
#
_entry.id   AF-A0A9E0XLI6-F1
#
_cell.length_a   1.000
_cell.length_b   1.000
_cell.length_c   1.000
_cell.angle_alpha   90.00
_cell.angle_beta   90.00
_cell.angle_gamma   90.00
#
_symmetry.space_group_name_H-M   'P 1'
#
loop_
_entity.id
_entity.type
_entity.pdbx_description
1 polymer ?
#
loop_
_entity_poly.entity_id
_entity_poly.type
_entity_poly.pdbx_seq_one_letter_code
_entity_poly.pdbx_strand_id
1 'polypeptide(L)'
;MRCGLPAPAGLRAAAPRLAPRGRGGWLFREEQAAVLLLYRYPPGRDYDGLEGRENLFAVCSFWLADYLARSGEVDRAMILFERLLGLANDVGLYAEQFDTRNHLALGNIPQAFSHSGAITAALSIDQALRGRPGHQIAA
;
A
#
# COMPACT_ATOMS: atom_id res chain seq x y z
N MET A 1 -16.32 14.92 -10.93
CA MET A 1 -17.20 13.73 -10.88
C MET A 1 -16.96 13.01 -9.55
N ARG A 2 -17.89 13.09 -8.61
CA ARG A 2 -17.83 12.32 -7.35
C ARG A 2 -18.54 10.98 -7.60
N CYS A 3 -17.82 9.87 -7.46
CA CYS A 3 -18.43 8.55 -7.45
C CYS A 3 -19.19 8.40 -6.13
N GLY A 4 -20.52 8.37 -6.18
CA GLY A 4 -21.40 8.27 -5.02
C GLY A 4 -21.65 6.83 -4.61
N LEU A 5 -20.63 6.13 -4.13
CA LEU A 5 -20.82 4.84 -3.45
C LEU A 5 -21.21 5.08 -1.99
N PRO A 6 -22.24 4.39 -1.47
CA PRO A 6 -22.57 4.46 -0.04
C PRO A 6 -21.42 3.82 0.76
N ALA A 7 -20.93 4.53 1.77
CA ALA A 7 -19.98 3.96 2.73
C ALA A 7 -20.65 2.77 3.44
N PRO A 8 -19.96 1.63 3.64
CA PRO A 8 -20.51 0.52 4.38
C PRO A 8 -20.92 0.97 5.80
N ALA A 9 -22.14 0.59 6.20
CA ALA A 9 -22.71 0.99 7.47
C ALA A 9 -21.86 0.43 8.63
N GLY A 10 -21.21 1.33 9.38
CA GLY A 10 -20.48 0.99 10.61
C GLY A 10 -19.02 1.41 10.67
N LEU A 11 -18.39 1.81 9.56
CA LEU A 11 -16.97 2.18 9.56
C LEU A 11 -16.78 3.67 9.28
N ARG A 12 -16.70 4.49 10.35
CA ARG A 12 -16.05 5.80 10.26
C ARG A 12 -14.53 5.58 10.23
N ALA A 13 -13.98 5.16 9.10
CA ALA A 13 -12.57 5.33 8.84
C ALA A 13 -12.32 6.84 8.71
N ALA A 14 -11.77 7.46 9.75
CA ALA A 14 -11.26 8.82 9.61
C ALA A 14 -10.15 8.74 8.56
N ALA A 15 -10.37 9.38 7.39
CA ALA A 15 -9.31 9.53 6.40
C ALA A 15 -8.07 10.07 7.13
N PRO A 16 -6.92 9.37 7.06
CA PRO A 16 -5.74 9.79 7.80
C PRO A 16 -5.43 11.24 7.43
N ARG A 17 -5.25 12.11 8.44
CA ARG A 17 -4.83 13.50 8.21
C ARG A 17 -3.55 13.46 7.39
N LEU A 18 -3.55 13.98 6.16
CA LEU A 18 -2.33 14.11 5.36
C LEU A 18 -1.29 14.92 6.15
N ALA A 19 -0.06 14.42 6.23
CA ALA A 19 1.06 15.17 6.78
C ALA A 19 1.38 16.40 5.89
N PRO A 20 1.98 17.48 6.44
CA PRO A 20 2.19 18.71 5.70
C PRO A 20 3.10 18.52 4.47
N ARG A 21 2.69 19.15 3.37
CA ARG A 21 3.33 19.15 2.05
C ARG A 21 4.65 19.95 2.10
N GLY A 22 5.81 19.27 1.98
CA GLY A 22 7.13 19.88 2.07
C GLY A 22 8.15 19.21 1.13
N ARG A 23 9.07 20.01 0.58
CA ARG A 23 9.99 19.67 -0.51
C ARG A 23 10.91 18.47 -0.20
N GLY A 24 10.70 17.36 -0.92
CA GLY A 24 11.73 16.37 -1.29
C GLY A 24 12.09 15.30 -0.26
N GLY A 25 11.89 15.53 1.03
CA GLY A 25 12.01 14.51 2.09
C GLY A 25 10.63 14.15 2.63
N TRP A 26 10.29 12.86 2.65
CA TRP A 26 8.97 12.40 3.09
C TRP A 26 9.11 11.56 4.34
N LEU A 27 8.67 12.15 5.46
CA LEU A 27 8.45 11.45 6.71
C LEU A 27 7.06 10.83 6.68
N PHE A 28 6.96 9.52 6.87
CA PHE A 28 5.67 8.85 7.09
C PHE A 28 5.40 8.73 8.59
N ARG A 29 4.17 8.42 9.00
CA ARG A 29 3.87 8.16 10.42
C ARG A 29 4.07 6.68 10.74
N GLU A 30 4.74 6.37 11.85
CA GLU A 30 5.02 4.99 12.27
C GLU A 30 3.78 4.09 12.30
N GLU A 31 2.66 4.63 12.77
CA GLU A 31 1.34 3.98 12.80
C GLU A 31 0.85 3.50 11.41
N GLN A 32 1.34 4.11 10.32
CA GLN A 32 1.03 3.75 8.94
C GLN A 32 1.95 2.65 8.38
N ALA A 33 3.07 2.35 9.04
CA ALA A 33 4.02 1.35 8.57
C ALA A 33 4.05 0.09 9.43
N ALA A 34 3.96 0.24 10.76
CA ALA A 34 4.25 -0.83 11.71
C ALA A 34 3.36 -2.08 11.60
N VAL A 35 2.20 -1.99 10.94
CA VAL A 35 1.22 -3.09 10.83
C VAL A 35 0.87 -3.43 9.37
N LEU A 36 1.39 -2.68 8.40
CA LEU A 36 0.82 -2.62 7.04
C LEU A 36 1.83 -2.92 5.95
N LEU A 37 3.07 -2.57 6.21
CA LEU A 37 4.14 -2.66 5.25
C LEU A 37 4.87 -3.99 5.39
N LEU A 38 5.09 -4.68 4.28
CA LEU A 38 5.72 -6.01 4.24
C LEU A 38 7.16 -5.90 3.76
N TYR A 39 8.03 -6.69 4.37
CA TYR A 39 9.34 -6.98 3.78
C TYR A 39 9.17 -7.89 2.56
N ARG A 40 10.11 -7.83 1.62
CA ARG A 40 10.22 -8.80 0.54
C ARG A 40 10.73 -10.15 1.06
N TYR A 41 11.66 -10.11 2.02
CA TYR A 41 12.22 -11.28 2.70
C TYR A 41 12.27 -11.08 4.22
N PRO A 42 12.31 -12.15 5.03
CA PRO A 42 12.53 -12.00 6.47
C PRO A 42 13.81 -11.20 6.76
N PRO A 43 13.76 -10.16 7.62
CA PRO A 43 14.94 -9.37 7.93
C PRO A 43 15.98 -10.20 8.70
N GLY A 44 17.27 -9.87 8.53
CA GLY A 44 18.36 -10.51 9.26
C GLY A 44 19.09 -11.62 8.51
N ARG A 45 18.79 -11.80 7.22
CA ARG A 45 19.61 -12.58 6.27
C ARG A 45 19.90 -11.73 5.04
N ASP A 46 21.06 -11.98 4.45
CA ASP A 46 21.42 -11.45 3.14
C ASP A 46 20.79 -12.36 2.06
N TYR A 47 19.67 -11.91 1.49
CA TYR A 47 18.92 -12.66 0.48
C TYR A 47 19.20 -12.19 -0.94
N ASP A 48 19.61 -10.93 -1.12
CA ASP A 48 19.82 -10.31 -2.43
C ASP A 48 21.28 -9.87 -2.68
N GLY A 49 22.19 -10.17 -1.75
CA GLY A 49 23.61 -9.87 -1.86
C GLY A 49 23.93 -8.39 -1.66
N LEU A 50 22.98 -7.62 -1.11
CA LEU A 50 23.14 -6.19 -0.87
C LEU A 50 23.54 -5.92 0.58
N GLU A 51 24.58 -5.10 0.75
CA GLU A 51 24.96 -4.59 2.05
C GLU A 51 23.88 -3.66 2.59
N GLY A 52 23.38 -3.94 3.78
CA GLY A 52 22.37 -3.12 4.43
C GLY A 52 21.38 -3.93 5.24
N ARG A 53 20.30 -3.27 5.65
CA ARG A 53 19.15 -3.92 6.28
C ARG A 53 17.97 -3.81 5.33
N GLU A 54 17.24 -4.92 5.17
CA GLU A 54 15.98 -4.92 4.42
C GLU A 54 15.02 -3.88 5.00
N ASN A 55 14.33 -3.15 4.11
CA ASN A 55 13.29 -2.19 4.46
C ASN A 55 11.92 -2.72 4.03
N LEU A 56 10.85 -2.03 4.41
CA LEU A 56 9.52 -2.43 4.00
C LEU A 56 9.20 -1.93 2.59
N PHE A 57 8.55 -2.75 1.77
CA PHE A 57 8.25 -2.47 0.37
C PHE A 57 6.78 -2.14 0.16
N ALA A 58 6.51 -1.01 -0.50
CA ALA A 58 5.15 -0.57 -0.80
C ALA A 58 4.40 -1.58 -1.68
N VAL A 59 5.09 -2.09 -2.71
CA VAL A 59 4.52 -3.03 -3.69
C VAL A 59 4.07 -4.34 -3.03
N CYS A 60 4.84 -4.89 -2.10
CA CYS A 60 4.51 -6.13 -1.40
C CYS A 60 3.19 -6.00 -0.62
N SER A 61 2.96 -4.84 0.00
CA SER A 61 1.72 -4.58 0.72
C SER A 61 0.53 -4.33 -0.18
N PHE A 62 0.71 -3.67 -1.33
CA PHE A 62 -0.35 -3.58 -2.32
C PHE A 62 -0.72 -4.95 -2.89
N TRP A 63 0.26 -5.84 -3.10
CA TRP A 63 -0.03 -7.22 -3.48
C TRP A 63 -0.77 -8.00 -2.40
N LEU A 64 -0.51 -7.74 -1.11
CA LEU A 64 -1.32 -8.32 -0.04
C LEU A 64 -2.78 -7.83 -0.12
N ALA A 65 -3.01 -6.54 -0.39
CA ALA A 65 -4.37 -6.03 -0.57
C ALA A 65 -5.07 -6.66 -1.79
N ASP A 66 -4.37 -6.81 -2.92
CA ASP A 66 -4.84 -7.55 -4.09
C ASP A 66 -5.25 -8.98 -3.73
N TYR A 67 -4.36 -9.71 -3.06
CA TYR A 67 -4.60 -11.09 -2.65
C TYR A 67 -5.83 -11.21 -1.74
N LEU A 68 -5.94 -10.36 -0.72
CA LEU A 68 -7.09 -10.35 0.20
C LEU A 68 -8.41 -10.08 -0.54
N ALA A 69 -8.41 -9.17 -1.53
CA ALA A 69 -9.60 -8.92 -2.32
C ALA A 69 -10.01 -10.15 -3.15
N ARG A 70 -9.03 -10.82 -3.76
CA ARG A 70 -9.24 -12.01 -4.60
C ARG A 70 -9.57 -13.26 -3.79
N SER A 71 -9.17 -13.34 -2.51
CA SER A 71 -9.54 -14.43 -1.60
C SER A 71 -10.95 -14.28 -1.01
N GLY A 72 -11.63 -13.16 -1.28
CA GLY A 72 -12.94 -12.84 -0.72
C GLY A 72 -12.89 -12.10 0.62
N GLU A 73 -11.69 -11.80 1.15
CA GLU A 73 -11.49 -11.02 2.37
C GLU A 73 -11.52 -9.51 2.09
N VAL A 74 -12.58 -9.05 1.41
CA VAL A 74 -12.68 -7.69 0.84
C VAL A 74 -12.57 -6.60 1.91
N ASP A 75 -13.19 -6.80 3.09
CA ASP A 75 -13.11 -5.81 4.18
C ASP A 75 -11.67 -5.59 4.66
N ARG A 76 -10.89 -6.68 4.80
CA ARG A 76 -9.48 -6.60 5.18
C ARG A 76 -8.65 -5.94 4.07
N ALA A 77 -8.95 -6.26 2.82
CA ALA A 77 -8.30 -5.65 1.66
C ALA A 77 -8.51 -4.13 1.64
N MET A 78 -9.74 -3.65 1.85
CA MET A 78 -10.05 -2.21 1.90
C MET A 78 -9.33 -1.51 3.06
N ILE A 79 -9.38 -2.08 4.27
CA ILE A 79 -8.72 -1.49 5.45
C ILE A 79 -7.22 -1.35 5.20
N LEU A 80 -6.57 -2.39 4.65
CA LEU A 80 -5.16 -2.34 4.31
C LEU A 80 -4.91 -1.29 3.21
N PHE A 81 -5.69 -1.33 2.13
CA PHE A 81 -5.53 -0.44 0.98
C PHE A 81 -5.67 1.04 1.37
N GLU A 82 -6.71 1.42 2.13
CA GLU A 82 -6.91 2.79 2.61
C GLU A 82 -5.73 3.31 3.44
N ARG A 83 -5.13 2.43 4.25
CA ARG A 83 -3.95 2.79 5.04
C ARG A 83 -2.72 2.94 4.16
N LEU A 84 -2.53 2.09 3.16
CA LEU A 84 -1.44 2.19 2.18
C LEU A 84 -1.55 3.47 1.33
N LEU A 85 -2.76 3.92 1.00
CA LEU A 85 -2.96 5.21 0.32
C LEU A 85 -2.39 6.39 1.12
N GLY A 86 -2.34 6.27 2.44
CA GLY A 86 -1.75 7.26 3.34
C GLY A 86 -0.22 7.38 3.26
N LEU A 87 0.45 6.46 2.55
CA LEU A 87 1.91 6.47 2.35
C LEU A 87 2.34 7.29 1.12
N ALA A 88 1.39 7.68 0.26
CA ALA A 88 1.68 8.52 -0.89
C ALA A 88 2.17 9.90 -0.42
N ASN A 89 3.08 10.50 -1.17
CA ASN A 89 3.50 11.87 -0.91
C ASN A 89 2.39 12.89 -1.26
N ASP A 90 2.69 14.18 -1.11
CA ASP A 90 1.72 15.25 -1.31
C ASP A 90 1.13 15.38 -2.72
N VAL A 91 1.84 14.86 -3.72
CA VAL A 91 1.47 14.77 -5.13
C VAL A 91 1.02 13.36 -5.54
N GLY A 92 0.88 12.44 -4.58
CA GLY A 92 0.31 11.11 -4.80
C GLY A 92 1.30 10.05 -5.28
N LEU A 93 2.61 10.26 -5.11
CA LEU A 93 3.65 9.33 -5.53
C LEU A 93 4.07 8.38 -4.40
N TYR A 94 4.27 7.11 -4.74
CA TYR A 94 4.82 6.09 -3.87
C TYR A 94 6.32 5.88 -4.09
N ALA A 95 7.03 5.67 -2.98
CA ALA A 95 8.39 5.17 -2.97
C ALA A 95 8.44 3.66 -3.14
N GLU A 96 9.65 3.15 -3.38
CA GLU A 96 9.92 1.73 -3.38
C GLU A 96 9.86 1.16 -1.96
N GLN A 97 10.55 1.82 -1.04
CA GLN A 97 10.81 1.31 0.31
C GLN A 97 10.50 2.34 1.38
N PHE A 98 10.32 1.87 2.61
CA PHE A 98 10.09 2.68 3.79
C PHE A 98 10.90 2.15 4.97
N ASP A 99 11.71 3.01 5.59
CA ASP A 99 12.47 2.70 6.80
C ASP A 99 11.66 3.03 8.05
N THR A 100 11.30 2.01 8.83
CA THR A 100 10.49 2.15 10.04
C THR A 100 11.18 2.88 11.18
N ARG A 101 12.51 2.95 11.21
CA ARG A 101 13.26 3.59 12.30
C ARG A 101 13.31 5.10 12.13
N ASN A 102 13.60 5.54 10.92
CA ASN A 102 13.75 6.96 10.59
C ASN A 102 12.46 7.55 10.00
N HIS A 103 11.48 6.70 9.75
CA HIS A 103 10.22 7.03 9.09
C HIS A 103 10.41 7.68 7.71
N LEU A 104 11.42 7.23 6.95
CA LEU A 104 11.76 7.81 5.65
C LEU A 104 11.32 6.92 4.49
N ALA A 105 10.77 7.54 3.45
CA ALA A 105 10.69 6.94 2.13
C ALA A 105 12.09 6.77 1.52
N LEU A 106 12.38 5.58 1.00
CA LEU A 106 13.68 5.19 0.47
C LEU A 106 13.54 4.55 -0.92
N GLY A 107 14.69 4.44 -1.60
CA GLY A 107 14.77 3.84 -2.93
C GLY A 107 14.21 4.74 -4.02
N ASN A 108 13.72 4.15 -5.10
CA ASN A 108 13.22 4.89 -6.25
C ASN A 108 11.92 5.65 -5.93
N ILE A 109 11.85 6.91 -6.38
CA ILE A 109 10.65 7.74 -6.29
C ILE A 109 10.54 8.57 -7.59
N PRO A 110 9.45 8.45 -8.37
CA PRO A 110 8.33 7.51 -8.18
C PRO A 110 8.69 6.08 -8.57
N GLN A 111 8.32 5.10 -7.73
CA GLN A 111 8.54 3.69 -8.06
C GLN A 111 7.39 3.13 -8.89
N ALA A 112 7.63 2.82 -10.16
CA ALA A 112 6.59 2.32 -11.08
C ALA A 112 5.86 1.06 -10.55
N PHE A 113 6.60 0.12 -9.96
CA PHE A 113 6.01 -1.10 -9.40
C PHE A 113 5.08 -0.83 -8.22
N SER A 114 5.42 0.09 -7.32
CA SER A 114 4.55 0.47 -6.20
C SER A 114 3.21 1.03 -6.69
N HIS A 115 3.25 1.87 -7.73
CA HIS A 115 2.04 2.42 -8.35
C HIS A 115 1.24 1.36 -9.10
N SER A 116 1.90 0.45 -9.82
CA SER A 116 1.24 -0.68 -10.49
C SER A 116 0.54 -1.61 -9.48
N GLY A 117 1.18 -1.86 -8.33
CA GLY A 117 0.57 -2.59 -7.21
C GLY A 117 -0.70 -1.89 -6.71
N ALA A 118 -0.63 -0.57 -6.49
CA ALA A 118 -1.79 0.22 -6.05
C ALA A 118 -2.97 0.14 -7.03
N ILE A 119 -2.71 0.25 -8.33
CA ILE A 119 -3.74 0.14 -9.38
C ILE A 119 -4.34 -1.26 -9.38
N THR A 120 -3.51 -2.30 -9.34
CA THR A 120 -3.95 -3.70 -9.34
C THR A 120 -4.85 -3.99 -8.13
N ALA A 121 -4.42 -3.59 -6.93
CA ALA A 121 -5.21 -3.77 -5.71
C ALA A 121 -6.57 -3.06 -5.79
N ALA A 122 -6.60 -1.82 -6.30
CA ALA A 122 -7.84 -1.08 -6.48
C ALA A 122 -8.81 -1.78 -7.43
N LEU A 123 -8.31 -2.31 -8.55
CA LEU A 123 -9.12 -3.05 -9.53
C LEU A 123 -9.69 -4.34 -8.92
N SER A 124 -8.88 -5.09 -8.18
CA SER A 124 -9.33 -6.33 -7.52
C SER A 124 -10.36 -6.07 -6.43
N ILE A 125 -10.20 -5.01 -5.65
CA ILE A 125 -11.19 -4.58 -4.65
C ILE A 125 -12.50 -4.17 -5.34
N ASP A 126 -12.46 -3.33 -6.38
CA ASP A 126 -13.65 -2.93 -7.13
C ASP A 126 -14.36 -4.15 -7.76
N GLN A 127 -13.60 -5.08 -8.32
CA GLN A 127 -14.14 -6.31 -8.88
C GLN A 127 -14.84 -7.18 -7.82
N ALA A 128 -14.20 -7.36 -6.66
CA ALA A 128 -14.76 -8.14 -5.56
C ALA A 128 -16.03 -7.50 -5.00
N LEU A 129 -16.06 -6.17 -4.84
CA LEU A 129 -17.25 -5.43 -4.40
C LEU A 129 -18.42 -5.53 -5.39
N ARG A 130 -18.13 -5.64 -6.69
CA ARG A 130 -19.16 -5.82 -7.74
C ARG A 130 -19.63 -7.26 -7.89
N GLY A 131 -19.07 -8.21 -7.14
CA GLY A 131 -19.38 -9.64 -7.27
C GLY A 131 -19.03 -10.21 -8.65
N ARG A 132 -18.10 -9.58 -9.39
CA ARG A 132 -17.70 -10.05 -10.73
C ARG A 132 -16.60 -11.10 -10.56
N PRO A 133 -16.74 -12.32 -11.11
CA PRO A 133 -15.66 -13.29 -11.06
C PRO A 133 -14.38 -12.71 -11.68
N GLY A 134 -13.26 -12.86 -10.98
CA GLY A 134 -11.92 -12.37 -11.36
C GLY A 134 -11.53 -12.76 -12.77
N HIS A 135 -10.99 -11.83 -13.57
CA HIS A 135 -10.27 -12.23 -14.79
C HIS A 135 -8.97 -12.89 -14.34
N GLN A 136 -8.89 -14.22 -14.42
CA GLN A 136 -7.66 -14.94 -14.12
C GLN A 136 -6.61 -14.53 -15.15
N ILE A 137 -5.69 -13.65 -14.75
CA ILE A 137 -4.39 -13.60 -15.43
C ILE A 137 -3.66 -14.84 -14.94
N ALA A 138 -3.76 -15.92 -15.73
CA ALA A 138 -2.91 -17.08 -15.60
C ALA A 138 -1.46 -16.60 -15.78
N ALA A 139 -0.63 -16.86 -14.77
CA ALA A 139 0.82 -16.77 -14.87
C ALA A 139 1.36 -17.97 -15.65
#